data_AF-A0AAU3XAX3-F1
#
_entry.id   AF-A0AAU3XAX3-F1
#
_cell.length_a   1.000
_cell.length_b   1.000
_cell.length_c   1.000
_cell.angle_alpha   90.00
_cell.angle_beta   90.00
_cell.angle_gamma   90.00
#
_symmetry.space_group_name_H-M   'P 1'
#
loop_
_entity.id
_entity.type
_entity.pdbx_description
1 polymer ?
#
loop_
_entity_poly.entity_id
_entity_poly.type
_entity_poly.pdbx_seq_one_letter_code
_entity_poly.pdbx_strand_id
1 'polypeptide(L)'
;MMTKLRVPRLWLALALALLVSVPFFAQASATERGTGSLVGVWRMTSLEVGTEGNLQPVPYSGQIVFTKSGTMSVQAMNPDANAPDTPYTKNGYEAFYGAFTIDKAARTFVVTVESSLARDLIGQSLTRAFRVSGNTLVLTPPNPAEGWRATYQRV
;
A
#
# COMPACT_ATOMS: atom_id res chain seq x y z
N MET A 1 26.46 35.75 -79.77
CA MET A 1 26.24 34.33 -79.40
C MET A 1 25.10 34.33 -78.38
N MET A 2 23.85 34.05 -78.78
CA MET A 2 23.24 32.70 -78.80
C MET A 2 23.51 31.98 -77.46
N THR A 3 22.54 31.63 -76.62
CA THR A 3 21.26 30.96 -76.95
C THR A 3 20.29 31.09 -75.77
N LYS A 4 18.99 31.26 -76.07
CA LYS A 4 17.88 31.10 -75.10
C LYS A 4 17.67 29.61 -74.81
N LEU A 5 17.37 29.24 -73.56
CA LEU A 5 16.58 28.04 -73.28
C LEU A 5 15.50 28.37 -72.25
N ARG A 6 14.27 27.96 -72.57
CA ARG A 6 13.02 28.25 -71.87
C ARG A 6 12.45 26.94 -71.30
N VAL A 7 12.16 26.95 -69.99
CA VAL A 7 11.10 26.27 -69.17
C VAL A 7 10.90 24.72 -69.32
N PRO A 8 10.45 24.00 -68.26
CA PRO A 8 9.06 24.09 -67.82
C PRO A 8 8.84 24.18 -66.29
N ARG A 9 7.75 24.88 -65.93
CA ARG A 9 7.02 24.72 -64.67
C ARG A 9 6.46 23.30 -64.64
N LEU A 10 6.53 22.58 -63.51
CA LEU A 10 5.46 21.66 -63.07
C LEU A 10 5.82 20.94 -61.75
N TRP A 11 4.95 21.14 -60.73
CA TRP A 11 4.73 20.34 -59.49
C TRP A 11 5.94 20.17 -58.54
N LEU A 12 5.82 20.13 -57.21
CA LEU A 12 4.78 19.60 -56.34
C LEU A 12 5.00 20.24 -54.95
N ALA A 13 3.94 20.76 -54.35
CA ALA A 13 3.94 21.14 -52.95
C ALA A 13 4.06 19.87 -52.08
N LEU A 14 5.02 19.82 -51.17
CA LEU A 14 4.97 18.88 -50.04
C LEU A 14 5.53 19.57 -48.79
N ALA A 15 4.61 20.12 -48.00
CA ALA A 15 4.87 20.61 -46.66
C ALA A 15 5.26 19.42 -45.77
N LEU A 16 6.53 19.36 -45.36
CA LEU A 16 6.98 18.40 -44.36
C LEU A 16 6.89 19.04 -42.98
N ALA A 17 5.66 19.09 -42.44
CA ALA A 17 5.44 19.35 -41.03
C ALA A 17 5.90 18.10 -40.25
N LEU A 18 7.11 18.16 -39.67
CA LEU A 18 7.53 17.18 -38.66
C LEU A 18 6.72 17.41 -37.39
N LEU A 19 5.56 16.76 -37.31
CA LEU A 19 4.91 16.44 -36.04
C LEU A 19 5.74 15.36 -35.36
N VAL A 20 6.69 15.77 -34.51
CA VAL A 20 7.31 14.86 -33.56
C VAL A 20 6.28 14.58 -32.48
N SER A 21 5.49 13.52 -32.70
CA SER A 21 4.64 12.91 -31.71
C SER A 21 5.53 12.28 -30.64
N VAL A 22 5.99 13.05 -29.66
CA VAL A 22 6.64 12.48 -28.48
C VAL A 22 5.52 11.80 -27.67
N PRO A 23 5.53 10.47 -27.50
CA PRO A 23 4.55 9.85 -26.65
C PRO A 23 4.84 10.29 -25.21
N PHE A 24 3.96 11.11 -24.65
CA PHE A 24 3.98 11.55 -23.26
C PHE A 24 3.60 10.39 -22.34
N PHE A 25 4.43 9.35 -22.26
CA PHE A 25 4.32 8.26 -21.29
C PHE A 25 5.23 8.50 -20.07
N ALA A 26 5.32 9.75 -19.62
CA ALA A 26 6.12 10.12 -18.46
C ALA A 26 5.28 10.83 -17.39
N GLN A 27 4.12 10.26 -17.02
CA GLN A 27 3.43 10.71 -15.81
C GLN A 27 2.50 9.66 -15.19
N ALA A 28 2.97 8.41 -15.02
CA ALA A 28 2.28 7.42 -14.20
C ALA A 28 2.82 7.29 -12.76
N SER A 29 3.89 8.01 -12.40
CA SER A 29 4.58 7.82 -11.11
C SER A 29 3.97 8.61 -9.93
N ALA A 30 2.97 9.46 -10.16
CA ALA A 30 2.33 10.25 -9.11
C ALA A 30 1.02 9.62 -8.59
N THR A 31 0.30 8.89 -9.45
CA THR A 31 -1.03 8.36 -9.12
C THR A 31 -0.97 7.05 -8.32
N GLU A 32 0.06 6.23 -8.50
CA GLU A 32 0.30 5.00 -7.71
C GLU A 32 0.61 5.27 -6.22
N ARG A 33 0.94 6.51 -5.85
CA ARG A 33 1.60 6.82 -4.57
C ARG A 33 0.73 6.76 -3.31
N GLY A 34 -0.49 6.23 -3.38
CA GLY A 34 -1.24 6.04 -2.13
C GLY A 34 -2.17 4.85 -2.06
N THR A 35 -1.98 3.86 -2.92
CA THR A 35 -2.10 2.44 -2.55
C THR A 35 -0.77 1.75 -2.73
N GLY A 36 -0.01 2.12 -3.77
CA GLY A 36 1.26 1.53 -4.14
C GLY A 36 2.34 1.59 -3.06
N SER A 37 2.29 2.53 -2.11
CA SER A 37 3.23 2.53 -1.00
C SER A 37 3.00 1.36 -0.02
N LEU A 38 1.76 0.91 0.16
CA LEU A 38 1.42 -0.24 1.02
C LEU A 38 1.42 -1.57 0.25
N VAL A 39 1.13 -1.58 -1.05
CA VAL A 39 1.15 -2.80 -1.86
C VAL A 39 2.47 -3.56 -1.69
N GLY A 40 2.37 -4.87 -1.43
CA GLY A 40 3.50 -5.76 -1.20
C GLY A 40 3.32 -6.65 0.03
N VAL A 41 4.37 -7.41 0.32
CA VAL A 41 4.48 -8.27 1.51
C VAL A 41 5.36 -7.57 2.54
N TRP A 42 4.93 -7.59 3.79
CA TRP A 42 5.63 -6.97 4.90
C TRP A 42 5.74 -7.95 6.05
N ARG A 43 6.96 -8.26 6.46
CA ARG A 43 7.27 -9.13 7.59
C ARG A 43 7.33 -8.31 8.87
N MET A 44 6.65 -8.76 9.92
CA MET A 44 6.67 -8.10 11.22
C MET A 44 8.09 -8.16 11.81
N THR A 45 8.56 -7.03 12.32
CA THR A 45 9.84 -6.90 13.02
C THR A 45 9.66 -6.52 14.49
N SER A 46 8.55 -5.86 14.84
CA SER A 46 8.16 -5.66 16.25
C SER A 46 6.65 -5.51 16.38
N LEU A 47 6.14 -5.93 17.54
CA LEU A 47 4.84 -5.53 18.06
C LEU A 47 5.05 -5.06 19.50
N GLU A 48 4.51 -3.89 19.81
CA GLU A 48 4.56 -3.30 21.15
C GLU A 48 3.12 -2.97 21.57
N VAL A 49 2.75 -3.30 22.81
CA VAL A 49 1.41 -3.12 23.37
C VAL A 49 1.51 -2.51 24.76
N GLY A 50 0.58 -1.64 25.14
CA GLY A 50 0.56 -1.00 26.44
C GLY A 50 -0.30 0.26 26.45
N THR A 51 -0.01 1.20 27.32
CA THR A 51 -0.65 2.52 27.30
C THR A 51 0.18 3.49 26.47
N GLU A 52 -0.42 4.58 26.00
CA GLU A 52 0.32 5.67 25.36
C GLU A 52 1.51 6.10 26.24
N GLY A 53 2.69 6.22 25.64
CA GLY A 53 3.95 6.54 26.34
C GLY A 53 4.63 5.38 27.07
N ASN A 54 3.99 4.21 27.18
CA ASN A 54 4.54 3.02 27.84
C ASN A 54 4.13 1.72 27.11
N LEU A 55 4.55 1.60 25.85
CA LEU A 55 4.39 0.37 25.09
C LEU A 55 5.52 -0.62 25.43
N GLN A 56 5.18 -1.89 25.56
CA GLN A 56 6.11 -2.96 25.87
C GLN A 56 6.14 -3.98 24.73
N PRO A 57 7.31 -4.51 24.35
CA PRO A 57 7.42 -5.49 23.29
C PRO A 57 6.67 -6.77 23.66
N VAL A 58 5.92 -7.31 22.71
CA VAL A 58 5.29 -8.63 22.79
C VAL A 58 5.88 -9.53 21.72
N PRO A 59 6.05 -10.84 21.97
CA PRO A 59 6.86 -11.71 21.11
C PRO A 59 6.10 -12.17 19.85
N TYR A 60 5.38 -11.28 19.18
CA TYR A 60 4.66 -11.63 17.95
C TYR A 60 5.59 -11.67 16.74
N SER A 61 5.31 -12.62 15.84
CA SER A 61 5.90 -12.67 14.50
C SER A 61 4.82 -12.94 13.46
N GLY A 62 5.04 -12.53 12.22
CA GLY A 62 4.02 -12.65 11.19
C GLY A 62 4.26 -11.79 9.97
N GLN A 63 3.22 -11.60 9.17
CA GLN A 63 3.25 -10.75 8.00
C GLN A 63 1.89 -10.10 7.74
N ILE A 64 1.95 -8.97 7.04
CA ILE A 64 0.81 -8.31 6.43
C ILE A 64 1.05 -8.18 4.93
N VAL A 65 0.02 -8.46 4.14
CA VAL A 65 0.07 -8.41 2.67
C VAL A 65 -1.00 -7.44 2.19
N PHE A 66 -0.61 -6.54 1.30
CA PHE A 66 -1.53 -5.65 0.57
C PHE A 66 -1.42 -5.94 -0.92
N THR A 67 -2.52 -6.30 -1.56
CA THR A 67 -2.54 -6.62 -2.99
C THR A 67 -2.90 -5.40 -3.83
N LYS A 68 -2.50 -5.41 -5.11
CA LYS A 68 -2.96 -4.41 -6.08
C LYS A 68 -4.48 -4.46 -6.33
N SER A 69 -5.11 -5.60 -6.07
CA SER A 69 -6.56 -5.80 -6.22
C SER A 69 -7.38 -5.21 -5.07
N GLY A 70 -6.75 -4.58 -4.06
CA GLY A 70 -7.45 -3.97 -2.94
C GLY A 70 -7.79 -4.92 -1.80
N THR A 71 -7.08 -6.05 -1.67
CA THR A 71 -7.22 -6.99 -0.56
C THR A 71 -6.04 -6.85 0.40
N MET A 72 -6.32 -6.84 1.70
CA MET A 72 -5.32 -6.92 2.76
C MET A 72 -5.53 -8.23 3.53
N SER A 73 -4.43 -8.88 3.91
CA SER A 73 -4.46 -9.99 4.85
C SER A 73 -3.35 -9.85 5.88
N VAL A 74 -3.64 -10.26 7.11
CA VAL A 74 -2.65 -10.33 8.19
C VAL A 74 -2.67 -11.72 8.79
N GLN A 75 -1.47 -12.19 9.14
CA GLN A 75 -1.26 -13.35 9.99
C GLN A 75 -0.13 -13.03 10.96
N ALA A 76 -0.38 -13.14 12.26
CA ALA A 76 0.64 -12.93 13.28
C ALA A 76 0.39 -13.86 14.47
N MET A 77 1.46 -14.23 15.17
CA MET A 77 1.39 -15.23 16.24
C MET A 77 2.28 -14.86 17.41
N ASN A 78 1.73 -14.96 18.61
CA ASN A 78 2.51 -15.18 19.82
C ASN A 78 2.95 -16.65 19.91
N PRO A 79 4.24 -16.98 20.00
CA PRO A 79 4.70 -18.36 20.11
C PRO A 79 4.38 -19.00 21.47
N ASP A 80 3.98 -18.23 22.48
CA ASP A 80 3.51 -18.78 23.75
C ASP A 80 2.18 -19.50 23.57
N ALA A 81 2.17 -20.82 23.80
CA ALA A 81 0.99 -21.66 23.72
C ALA A 81 -0.12 -21.27 24.72
N ASN A 82 0.21 -20.48 25.74
CA ASN A 82 -0.73 -19.98 26.74
C ASN A 82 -1.10 -18.51 26.52
N ALA A 83 -0.73 -17.91 25.39
CA ALA A 83 -1.09 -16.54 25.07
C ALA A 83 -2.62 -16.37 25.11
N PRO A 84 -3.14 -15.42 25.90
CA PRO A 84 -4.57 -15.25 26.05
C PRO A 84 -5.22 -14.78 24.74
N ASP A 85 -6.50 -15.09 24.59
CA ASP A 85 -7.33 -14.51 23.55
C ASP A 85 -7.41 -12.98 23.71
N THR A 86 -7.43 -12.28 22.59
CA THR A 86 -7.66 -10.83 22.54
C THR A 86 -8.84 -10.56 21.59
N PRO A 87 -9.29 -9.30 21.43
CA PRO A 87 -10.26 -8.97 20.39
C PRO A 87 -9.83 -9.36 18.98
N TYR A 88 -8.51 -9.48 18.73
CA TYR A 88 -7.95 -9.78 17.42
C TYR A 88 -7.41 -11.21 17.28
N THR A 89 -7.27 -11.97 18.37
CA THR A 89 -6.55 -13.25 18.37
C THR A 89 -7.34 -14.37 19.02
N LYS A 90 -7.12 -15.59 18.52
CA LYS A 90 -7.49 -16.83 19.20
C LYS A 90 -6.26 -17.71 19.39
N ASN A 91 -6.04 -18.21 20.61
CA ASN A 91 -4.86 -18.99 20.99
C ASN A 91 -3.55 -18.34 20.52
N GLY A 92 -3.40 -17.02 20.75
CA GLY A 92 -2.22 -16.25 20.33
C GLY A 92 -2.08 -15.99 18.83
N TYR A 93 -2.99 -16.49 17.97
CA TYR A 93 -2.93 -16.30 16.51
C TYR A 93 -3.92 -15.23 16.05
N GLU A 94 -3.43 -14.24 15.32
CA GLU A 94 -4.17 -13.26 14.54
C GLU A 94 -4.25 -13.77 13.10
N ALA A 95 -5.46 -13.84 12.54
CA ALA A 95 -5.64 -14.06 11.11
C ALA A 95 -6.95 -13.46 10.63
N PHE A 96 -6.87 -12.55 9.68
CA PHE A 96 -8.03 -12.07 8.94
C PHE A 96 -7.63 -11.51 7.58
N TYR A 97 -8.61 -11.39 6.69
CA TYR A 97 -8.45 -10.66 5.44
C TYR A 97 -9.72 -9.88 5.08
N GLY A 98 -9.58 -8.93 4.17
CA GLY A 98 -10.71 -8.25 3.57
C GLY A 98 -10.31 -7.16 2.59
N ALA A 99 -11.31 -6.51 2.00
CA ALA A 99 -11.09 -5.32 1.17
C ALA A 99 -10.53 -4.17 2.01
N PHE A 100 -9.57 -3.43 1.47
CA PHE A 100 -9.04 -2.23 2.11
C PHE A 100 -9.08 -1.01 1.19
N THR A 101 -9.24 0.16 1.81
CA THR A 101 -9.18 1.47 1.16
C THR A 101 -8.24 2.38 1.93
N ILE A 102 -7.64 3.37 1.26
CA ILE A 102 -6.68 4.30 1.87
C ILE A 102 -7.20 5.72 1.79
N ASP A 103 -7.16 6.41 2.92
CA ASP A 103 -7.23 7.86 3.00
C ASP A 103 -5.80 8.42 3.08
N LYS A 104 -5.34 8.99 1.96
CA LYS A 104 -3.99 9.54 1.86
C LYS A 104 -3.81 10.82 2.70
N ALA A 105 -4.87 11.60 2.87
CA ALA A 105 -4.81 12.85 3.61
C ALA A 105 -4.73 12.58 5.12
N ALA A 106 -5.54 11.66 5.62
CA ALA A 106 -5.52 11.21 7.00
C ALA A 106 -4.33 10.26 7.32
N ARG A 107 -3.66 9.72 6.29
CA ARG A 107 -2.63 8.67 6.41
C ARG A 107 -3.16 7.44 7.15
N THR A 108 -4.37 7.06 6.81
CA THR A 108 -5.03 5.87 7.35
C THR A 108 -5.44 4.93 6.23
N PHE A 109 -5.58 3.65 6.56
CA PHE A 109 -6.34 2.72 5.76
C PHE A 109 -7.45 2.12 6.58
N VAL A 110 -8.53 1.71 5.91
CA VAL A 110 -9.64 0.98 6.51
C VAL A 110 -9.72 -0.37 5.84
N VAL A 111 -9.74 -1.44 6.61
CA VAL A 111 -10.03 -2.80 6.12
C VAL A 111 -11.42 -3.21 6.59
N THR A 112 -12.28 -3.65 5.67
CA THR A 112 -13.56 -4.28 5.98
C THR A 112 -13.32 -5.78 6.06
N VAL A 113 -13.43 -6.35 7.25
CA VAL A 113 -13.05 -7.75 7.50
C VAL A 113 -14.08 -8.69 6.88
N GLU A 114 -13.63 -9.56 5.97
CA GLU A 114 -14.47 -10.55 5.28
C GLU A 114 -14.42 -11.92 5.95
N SER A 115 -13.25 -12.30 6.47
CA SER A 115 -13.05 -13.55 7.20
C SER A 115 -11.98 -13.36 8.25
N SER A 116 -12.16 -14.00 9.41
CA SER A 116 -11.29 -13.86 10.57
C SER A 116 -11.32 -15.12 11.43
N LEU A 117 -10.19 -15.44 12.05
CA LEU A 117 -10.12 -16.42 13.13
C LEU A 117 -10.88 -15.94 14.37
N ALA A 118 -10.71 -14.67 14.74
CA ALA A 118 -11.56 -13.99 15.73
C ALA A 118 -12.88 -13.58 15.06
N ARG A 119 -13.90 -14.45 15.15
CA ARG A 119 -15.16 -14.32 14.40
C ARG A 119 -15.91 -13.01 14.63
N ASP A 120 -15.76 -12.40 15.80
CA ASP A 120 -16.42 -11.14 16.15
C ASP A 120 -15.96 -9.98 15.24
N LEU A 121 -14.80 -10.09 14.59
CA LEU A 121 -14.31 -9.08 13.65
C LEU A 121 -15.05 -9.09 12.31
N ILE A 122 -15.72 -10.18 11.93
CA ILE A 122 -16.32 -10.32 10.59
C ILE A 122 -17.37 -9.22 10.37
N GLY A 123 -17.25 -8.50 9.26
CA GLY A 123 -18.10 -7.37 8.90
C GLY A 123 -17.69 -6.04 9.53
N GLN A 124 -16.71 -6.01 10.44
CA GLN A 124 -16.21 -4.76 11.03
C GLN A 124 -15.27 -4.02 10.08
N SER A 125 -15.24 -2.69 10.23
CA SER A 125 -14.28 -1.81 9.57
C SER A 125 -13.19 -1.40 10.56
N LEU A 126 -11.96 -1.84 10.32
CA LEU A 126 -10.81 -1.54 11.16
C LEU A 126 -9.97 -0.44 10.52
N THR A 127 -9.89 0.72 11.19
CA THR A 127 -9.06 1.84 10.72
C THR A 127 -7.68 1.75 11.35
N ARG A 128 -6.63 1.97 10.56
CA ARG A 128 -5.23 1.93 10.99
C ARG A 128 -4.50 3.15 10.44
N ALA A 129 -3.78 3.86 11.30
CA ALA A 129 -2.82 4.86 10.85
C ALA A 129 -1.56 4.16 10.36
N PHE A 130 -0.95 4.69 9.30
CA PHE A 130 0.25 4.10 8.72
C PHE A 130 1.32 5.13 8.39
N ARG A 131 2.58 4.69 8.45
CA ARG A 131 3.72 5.42 7.91
C ARG A 131 4.63 4.45 7.16
N VAL A 132 4.89 4.75 5.89
CA VAL A 132 5.89 4.05 5.08
C VAL A 132 7.12 4.95 4.94
N SER A 133 8.30 4.42 5.28
CA SER A 133 9.59 5.09 5.09
C SER A 133 10.57 4.09 4.49
N GLY A 134 10.86 4.22 3.19
CA GLY A 134 11.64 3.24 2.45
C GLY A 134 10.99 1.85 2.52
N ASN A 135 11.70 0.90 3.12
CA ASN A 135 11.26 -0.48 3.30
C ASN A 135 10.63 -0.76 4.67
N THR A 136 10.38 0.28 5.48
CA THR A 136 9.76 0.13 6.80
C THR A 136 8.32 0.62 6.78
N LEU A 137 7.41 -0.20 7.31
CA LEU A 137 6.01 0.14 7.57
C LEU A 137 5.78 0.18 9.08
N VAL A 138 5.21 1.27 9.58
CA VAL A 138 4.73 1.37 10.96
C VAL A 138 3.22 1.53 10.93
N LEU A 139 2.53 0.69 11.69
CA LEU A 139 1.09 0.75 11.94
C LEU A 139 0.83 1.14 13.39
N THR A 140 -0.16 2.00 13.58
CA THR A 140 -0.67 2.42 14.90
C THR A 140 -2.18 2.54 14.86
N PRO A 141 -2.86 2.52 16.02
CA PRO A 141 -4.25 2.89 16.08
C PRO A 141 -4.42 4.39 15.75
N PRO A 142 -5.56 4.80 15.17
CA PRO A 142 -5.88 6.22 15.02
C PRO A 142 -6.05 6.93 16.37
N ASN A 143 -6.55 6.21 17.38
CA ASN A 143 -6.62 6.65 18.76
C ASN A 143 -5.45 6.02 19.56
N PRO A 144 -4.45 6.80 20.01
CA PRO A 144 -3.32 6.27 20.77
C PRO A 144 -3.70 5.51 22.05
N ALA A 145 -4.88 5.77 22.63
CA ALA A 145 -5.38 5.06 23.80
C ALA A 145 -5.67 3.56 23.54
N GLU A 146 -5.80 3.13 22.28
CA GLU A 146 -5.90 1.69 21.93
C GLU A 146 -4.56 0.95 22.16
N GLY A 147 -3.43 1.67 22.20
CA GLY A 147 -2.27 1.17 22.94
C GLY A 147 -1.41 0.12 22.23
N TRP A 148 -1.18 0.24 20.92
CA TRP A 148 -0.27 -0.66 20.23
C TRP A 148 0.52 0.01 19.09
N ARG A 149 1.64 -0.60 18.73
CA ARG A 149 2.47 -0.23 17.58
C ARG A 149 3.04 -1.48 16.93
N ALA A 150 2.83 -1.63 15.64
CA ALA A 150 3.41 -2.72 14.86
C ALA A 150 4.38 -2.17 13.83
N THR A 151 5.59 -2.72 13.78
CA THR A 151 6.60 -2.36 12.77
C THR A 151 6.87 -3.56 11.88
N TYR A 152 6.98 -3.30 10.58
CA TYR A 152 7.23 -4.30 9.56
C TYR A 152 8.32 -3.85 8.61
N GLN A 153 8.95 -4.83 7.97
CA GLN A 153 9.93 -4.67 6.91
C GLN A 153 9.39 -5.27 5.61
N ARG A 154 9.55 -4.55 4.51
CA ARG A 154 9.20 -5.04 3.17
C ARG A 154 10.07 -6.26 2.82
N VAL A 155 9.45 -7.27 2.22
CA VAL A 155 10.09 -8.46 1.65
C VAL A 155 10.40 -8.24 0.18
#